data_AF-A0A6A2WIC1-F1
#
_entry.id   AF-A0A6A2WIC1-F1
#
_cell.length_a   1.000
_cell.length_b   1.000
_cell.length_c   1.000
_cell.angle_alpha   90.00
_cell.angle_beta   90.00
_cell.angle_gamma   90.00
#
_symmetry.space_group_name_H-M   'P 1'
#
loop_
_entity.id
_entity.type
_entity.pdbx_description
1 polymer ?
#
loop_
_entity_poly.entity_id
_entity_poly.type
_entity_poly.pdbx_seq_one_letter_code
_entity_poly.pdbx_strand_id
1 'polypeptide(L)'
;MSLEVTKKETQKPTQPTANRNGNGVAALQSLATAHRLRLNPNTEHKPESYEGLQMEFSPLLFSSVEHYLPPPMLSHSRDSKLHYMSDIILRYSPEGERTRSQMQREYRQNIISHYQPLHKELYTMNASNFLAPSFLKAINENREESFRRIMTEPSQGVFTFEMLQPHFCELLLSEVENFEKWVHETKFRIMRQIWCCFR
;
A
#
# COMPACT_ATOMS: atom_id res chain seq x y z
N MET A 1 -47.33 49.71 37.07
CA MET A 1 -47.51 50.72 36.01
C MET A 1 -47.13 50.06 34.70
N SER A 2 -48.14 49.79 33.88
CA SER A 2 -48.02 49.43 32.47
C SER A 2 -47.43 50.59 31.66
N LEU A 3 -46.87 50.27 30.48
CA LEU A 3 -46.78 51.03 29.22
C LEU A 3 -45.65 50.37 28.39
N GLU A 4 -45.97 49.44 27.49
CA GLU A 4 -46.13 49.64 26.03
C GLU A 4 -44.83 50.07 25.31
N VAL A 5 -44.19 49.13 24.60
CA VAL A 5 -44.23 48.91 23.13
C VAL A 5 -43.41 49.93 22.33
N THR A 6 -42.37 49.42 21.65
CA THR A 6 -42.07 49.85 20.27
C THR A 6 -41.34 48.72 19.55
N LYS A 7 -42.10 47.99 18.71
CA LYS A 7 -41.62 47.07 17.68
C LYS A 7 -40.79 47.85 16.66
N LYS A 8 -39.59 47.37 16.35
CA LYS A 8 -38.85 47.78 15.15
C LYS A 8 -39.08 46.74 14.06
N GLU A 9 -39.84 47.17 13.07
CA GLU A 9 -40.27 46.44 11.88
C GLU A 9 -39.06 46.18 10.96
N THR A 10 -38.81 44.90 10.68
CA THR A 10 -37.84 44.47 9.67
C THR A 10 -38.45 44.70 8.29
N GLN A 11 -37.83 45.61 7.53
CA GLN A 11 -38.14 45.86 6.13
C GLN A 11 -38.03 44.58 5.29
N LYS A 12 -39.15 44.27 4.64
CA LYS A 12 -39.31 43.30 3.55
C LYS A 12 -38.73 43.87 2.25
N PRO A 13 -37.80 43.20 1.56
CA PRO A 13 -37.54 43.47 0.15
C PRO A 13 -38.57 42.75 -0.72
N THR A 14 -39.10 43.52 -1.65
CA THR A 14 -40.04 43.21 -2.73
C THR A 14 -39.62 42.00 -3.56
N GLN A 15 -40.60 41.13 -3.89
CA GLN A 15 -40.47 40.06 -4.88
C GLN A 15 -40.29 40.66 -6.29
N PRO A 16 -39.38 40.10 -7.11
CA PRO A 16 -39.60 39.98 -8.54
C PRO A 16 -40.00 38.53 -8.86
N THR A 17 -41.22 38.42 -9.40
CA THR A 17 -41.74 37.37 -10.29
C THR A 17 -40.82 36.21 -10.62
N ALA A 18 -41.26 35.02 -10.21
CA ALA A 18 -40.72 33.73 -10.60
C ALA A 18 -40.73 33.56 -12.12
N ASN A 19 -39.55 33.40 -12.71
CA ASN A 19 -39.39 32.70 -13.98
C ASN A 19 -38.44 31.52 -13.76
N ARG A 20 -39.09 30.36 -13.71
CA ARG A 20 -38.61 29.00 -14.01
C ARG A 20 -37.25 28.94 -14.69
N ASN A 21 -36.27 28.31 -14.03
CA ASN A 21 -35.41 27.30 -14.63
C ASN A 21 -34.65 26.54 -13.55
N GLY A 22 -34.96 25.25 -13.42
CA GLY A 22 -34.28 24.33 -12.52
C GLY A 22 -32.87 24.06 -13.04
N ASN A 23 -31.87 24.33 -12.21
CA ASN A 23 -30.50 23.87 -12.42
C ASN A 23 -29.73 23.70 -11.09
N GLY A 24 -30.43 23.45 -9.99
CA GLY A 24 -29.80 23.23 -8.68
C GLY A 24 -29.32 21.79 -8.45
N VAL A 25 -29.87 20.81 -9.18
CA VAL A 25 -29.62 19.37 -8.91
C VAL A 25 -28.50 18.79 -9.78
N ALA A 26 -28.20 19.40 -10.93
CA ALA A 26 -27.16 18.93 -11.84
C ALA A 26 -25.73 19.28 -11.37
N ALA A 27 -25.55 20.40 -10.64
CA ALA A 27 -24.23 20.81 -10.16
C ALA A 27 -23.69 19.88 -9.06
N LEU A 28 -24.56 19.40 -8.15
CA LEU A 28 -24.21 18.41 -7.14
C LEU A 28 -23.93 17.02 -7.74
N GLN A 29 -24.63 16.65 -8.81
CA GLN A 29 -24.36 15.41 -9.55
C GLN A 29 -23.06 15.47 -10.34
N SER A 30 -22.70 16.64 -10.88
CA SER A 30 -21.49 16.83 -11.68
C SER A 30 -20.19 16.61 -10.88
N LEU A 31 -20.12 17.11 -9.65
CA LEU A 31 -19.00 16.81 -8.73
C LEU A 31 -18.97 15.34 -8.30
N ALA A 32 -20.13 14.68 -8.14
CA ALA A 32 -20.19 13.27 -7.78
C ALA A 32 -19.75 12.33 -8.93
N THR A 33 -20.02 12.70 -10.18
CA THR A 33 -19.55 11.95 -11.37
C THR A 33 -18.09 12.21 -11.70
N ALA A 34 -17.52 13.32 -11.23
CA ALA A 34 -16.13 13.69 -11.49
C ALA A 34 -15.12 12.78 -10.80
N HIS A 35 -15.51 11.92 -9.85
CA HIS A 35 -14.59 11.03 -9.12
C HIS A 35 -14.89 9.55 -9.32
N ARG A 36 -15.60 9.21 -10.41
CA ARG A 36 -16.07 7.84 -10.64
C ARG A 36 -15.18 7.12 -11.65
N LEU A 37 -14.54 6.06 -11.18
CA LEU A 37 -13.86 5.10 -12.04
C LEU A 37 -14.87 4.31 -12.88
N ARG A 38 -14.46 3.88 -14.06
CA ARG A 38 -15.19 2.94 -14.91
C ARG A 38 -15.35 1.61 -14.17
N LEU A 39 -16.43 0.90 -14.45
CA LEU A 39 -16.65 -0.45 -13.92
C LEU A 39 -15.75 -1.48 -14.61
N ASN A 40 -15.45 -1.27 -15.89
CA ASN A 40 -14.63 -2.17 -16.71
C ASN A 40 -13.31 -1.50 -17.08
N PRO A 41 -12.18 -2.22 -16.99
CA PRO A 41 -10.88 -1.69 -17.37
C PRO A 41 -10.82 -1.43 -18.87
N ASN A 42 -10.07 -0.41 -19.26
CA ASN A 42 -9.71 -0.19 -20.65
C ASN A 42 -8.50 -1.05 -21.01
N THR A 43 -8.73 -2.13 -21.75
CA THR A 43 -7.69 -3.09 -22.18
C THR A 43 -6.81 -2.57 -23.32
N GLU A 44 -7.22 -1.51 -24.02
CA GLU A 44 -6.46 -0.91 -25.13
C GLU A 44 -5.52 0.19 -24.65
N HIS A 45 -5.78 0.77 -23.47
CA HIS A 45 -4.95 1.83 -22.91
C HIS A 45 -3.68 1.24 -22.30
N LYS A 46 -2.51 1.76 -22.70
CA LYS A 46 -1.24 1.47 -22.04
C LYS A 46 -1.02 2.49 -20.92
N PRO A 47 -0.99 2.07 -19.64
CA PRO A 47 -0.81 2.98 -18.53
C PRO A 47 0.59 3.59 -18.57
N GLU A 48 0.71 4.81 -18.04
CA GLU A 48 2.01 5.45 -17.90
C GLU A 48 2.81 4.85 -16.75
N SER A 49 4.14 4.99 -16.84
CA SER A 49 5.02 4.69 -15.71
C SER A 49 5.02 5.87 -14.74
N TYR A 50 4.62 5.59 -13.50
CA TYR A 50 4.67 6.54 -12.38
C TYR A 50 5.92 6.34 -11.51
N GLU A 51 6.94 5.65 -12.03
CA GLU A 51 8.19 5.40 -11.32
C GLU A 51 9.02 6.69 -11.16
N GLY A 52 9.65 6.88 -10.00
CA GLY A 52 10.53 8.02 -9.72
C GLY A 52 9.85 9.28 -9.18
N LEU A 53 8.54 9.25 -8.96
CA LEU A 53 7.81 10.31 -8.27
C LEU A 53 7.71 10.02 -6.77
N GLN A 54 7.96 11.02 -5.91
CA GLN A 54 7.81 10.88 -4.46
C GLN A 54 6.31 10.87 -4.11
N MET A 55 5.69 9.69 -4.18
CA MET A 55 4.25 9.52 -4.05
C MET A 55 3.85 8.89 -2.71
N GLU A 56 2.69 9.30 -2.20
CA GLU A 56 2.12 8.72 -0.99
C GLU A 56 1.64 7.28 -1.22
N PHE A 57 1.30 6.90 -2.46
CA PHE A 57 0.88 5.55 -2.81
C PHE A 57 1.85 4.87 -3.79
N SER A 58 1.77 3.54 -3.86
CA SER A 58 2.62 2.73 -4.75
C SER A 58 2.40 3.12 -6.23
N PRO A 59 3.45 3.29 -7.04
CA PRO A 59 3.33 3.54 -8.48
C PRO A 59 2.46 2.50 -9.20
N LEU A 60 2.52 1.24 -8.77
CA LEU A 60 1.71 0.14 -9.33
C LEU A 60 0.21 0.36 -9.14
N LEU A 61 -0.19 1.00 -8.03
CA LEU A 61 -1.59 1.33 -7.78
C LEU A 61 -2.10 2.30 -8.84
N PHE A 62 -1.30 3.31 -9.19
CA PHE A 62 -1.69 4.31 -10.20
C PHE A 62 -1.75 3.71 -11.60
N SER A 63 -0.76 2.90 -11.99
CA SER A 63 -0.84 2.18 -13.27
C SER A 63 -2.09 1.28 -13.34
N SER A 64 -2.47 0.64 -12.23
CA SER A 64 -3.69 -0.18 -12.17
C SER A 64 -4.97 0.66 -12.26
N VAL A 65 -5.04 1.77 -11.53
CA VAL A 65 -6.20 2.68 -11.51
C VAL A 65 -6.38 3.40 -12.83
N GLU A 66 -5.30 3.68 -13.56
CA GLU A 66 -5.33 4.40 -14.84
C GLU A 66 -6.22 3.70 -15.88
N HIS A 67 -6.25 2.36 -15.91
CA HIS A 67 -7.13 1.59 -16.78
C HIS A 67 -8.62 1.84 -16.54
N TYR A 68 -8.99 2.31 -15.34
CA TYR A 68 -10.37 2.57 -14.96
C TYR A 68 -10.71 4.06 -15.05
N LEU A 69 -9.82 4.92 -15.54
CA LEU A 69 -10.11 6.33 -15.71
C LEU A 69 -11.18 6.57 -16.78
N PRO A 70 -12.02 7.60 -16.61
CA PRO A 70 -12.94 8.04 -17.65
C PRO A 70 -12.20 8.40 -18.96
N PRO A 71 -12.77 8.12 -20.15
CA PRO A 71 -12.19 8.51 -21.44
C PRO A 71 -11.68 9.95 -21.54
N PRO A 72 -12.39 10.99 -21.03
CA PRO A 72 -11.87 12.35 -21.09
C PRO A 72 -10.59 12.55 -20.25
N MET A 73 -10.37 11.77 -19.19
CA MET A 73 -9.17 11.88 -18.35
C MET A 73 -7.96 11.13 -18.92
N LEU A 74 -8.18 10.12 -19.78
CA LEU A 74 -7.08 9.35 -20.39
C LEU A 74 -6.20 10.19 -21.32
N SER A 75 -6.75 11.24 -21.94
CA SER A 75 -6.01 12.14 -22.84
C SER A 75 -5.24 13.25 -22.13
N HIS A 76 -5.32 13.33 -20.79
CA HIS A 76 -4.67 14.40 -20.03
C HIS A 76 -3.19 14.08 -19.74
N SER A 77 -2.45 15.09 -19.27
CA SER A 77 -1.06 14.90 -18.86
C SER A 77 -0.94 13.91 -17.70
N ARG A 78 0.25 13.30 -17.58
CA ARG A 78 0.62 12.40 -16.47
C ARG A 78 0.28 12.99 -15.10
N ASP A 79 0.63 14.26 -14.88
CA ASP A 79 0.43 14.92 -13.58
C ASP A 79 -1.05 15.18 -13.28
N SER A 80 -1.84 15.49 -14.31
CA SER A 80 -3.29 15.68 -14.15
C SER A 80 -3.98 14.36 -13.81
N LYS A 81 -3.58 13.26 -14.48
CA LYS A 81 -4.05 11.90 -14.18
C LYS A 81 -3.67 11.49 -12.76
N LEU A 82 -2.44 11.77 -12.35
CA LEU A 82 -1.95 11.49 -11.00
C LEU A 82 -2.77 12.23 -9.95
N HIS A 83 -3.01 13.53 -10.13
CA HIS A 83 -3.81 14.33 -9.19
C HIS A 83 -5.24 13.78 -9.09
N TYR A 84 -5.84 13.44 -10.23
CA TYR A 84 -7.19 12.88 -10.30
C TYR A 84 -7.30 11.52 -9.58
N MET A 85 -6.36 10.60 -9.86
CA MET A 85 -6.30 9.29 -9.20
C MET A 85 -6.03 9.43 -7.70
N SER A 86 -5.14 10.35 -7.32
CA SER A 86 -4.82 10.64 -5.92
C SER A 86 -6.03 11.13 -5.17
N ASP A 87 -6.86 12.02 -5.74
CA ASP A 87 -8.09 12.49 -5.08
C ASP A 87 -9.12 11.37 -4.90
N ILE A 88 -9.21 10.43 -5.84
CA ILE A 88 -10.09 9.26 -5.71
C ILE A 88 -9.59 8.35 -4.57
N ILE A 89 -8.31 7.99 -4.55
CA ILE A 89 -7.72 7.18 -3.49
C ILE A 89 -7.83 7.92 -2.12
N LEU A 90 -7.54 9.23 -2.15
CA LEU A 90 -7.99 10.38 -1.34
C LEU A 90 -9.33 10.26 -0.61
N ARG A 91 -10.33 9.76 -1.33
CA ARG A 91 -11.70 9.80 -0.84
C ARG A 91 -12.14 8.48 -0.25
N TYR A 92 -11.62 7.37 -0.78
CA TYR A 92 -12.05 6.02 -0.43
C TYR A 92 -11.11 5.28 0.51
N SER A 93 -9.86 5.74 0.67
CA SER A 93 -8.97 5.17 1.69
C SER A 93 -9.30 5.79 3.07
N PRO A 94 -9.68 4.98 4.07
CA PRO A 94 -9.89 5.46 5.42
C PRO A 94 -8.62 6.10 5.99
N GLU A 95 -8.77 7.19 6.73
CA GLU A 95 -7.65 7.90 7.36
C GLU A 95 -6.75 6.95 8.17
N GLY A 96 -7.35 6.00 8.90
CA GLY A 96 -6.62 5.00 9.67
C GLY A 96 -5.73 4.07 8.84
N GLU A 97 -6.09 3.76 7.59
CA GLU A 97 -5.23 2.94 6.71
C GLU A 97 -4.02 3.72 6.21
N ARG A 98 -4.20 5.02 5.94
CA ARG A 98 -3.11 5.91 5.51
C ARG A 98 -2.10 6.13 6.61
N THR A 99 -2.57 6.46 7.81
CA THR A 99 -1.70 6.63 8.97
C THR A 99 -0.92 5.34 9.23
N ARG A 100 -1.54 4.16 9.11
CA ARG A 100 -0.84 2.87 9.28
C ARG A 100 0.27 2.65 8.24
N SER A 101 -0.04 2.90 6.97
CA SER A 101 0.90 2.70 5.85
C SER A 101 2.07 3.69 5.92
N GLN A 102 1.77 4.94 6.25
CA GLN A 102 2.76 5.99 6.46
C GLN A 102 3.67 5.67 7.67
N MET A 103 3.07 5.36 8.82
CA MET A 103 3.80 4.94 10.01
C MET A 103 4.68 3.72 9.75
N GLN A 104 4.23 2.75 8.95
CA GLN A 104 5.04 1.59 8.59
C GLN A 104 6.23 1.95 7.71
N ARG A 105 6.07 2.86 6.75
CA ARG A 105 7.19 3.36 5.93
C ARG A 105 8.20 4.12 6.78
N GLU A 106 7.74 5.04 7.61
CA GLU A 106 8.59 5.81 8.52
C GLU A 106 9.32 4.91 9.51
N TYR A 107 8.61 3.93 10.08
CA TYR A 107 9.19 2.93 10.95
C TYR A 107 10.29 2.10 10.25
N ARG A 108 10.03 1.63 9.03
CA ARG A 108 11.04 0.92 8.22
C ARG A 108 12.25 1.80 7.94
N GLN A 109 12.04 3.05 7.54
CA GLN A 109 13.15 3.97 7.27
C GLN A 109 13.97 4.28 8.51
N ASN A 110 13.32 4.46 9.66
CA ASN A 110 14.02 4.65 10.93
C ASN A 110 14.88 3.45 11.30
N ILE A 111 14.42 2.21 11.06
CA ILE A 111 15.25 1.03 11.26
C ILE A 111 16.46 1.07 10.31
N ILE A 112 16.23 1.27 9.01
CA ILE A 112 17.30 1.24 7.99
C ILE A 112 18.38 2.29 8.27
N SER A 113 18.01 3.47 8.79
CA SER A 113 18.96 4.55 9.06
C SER A 113 19.71 4.42 10.39
N HIS A 114 19.13 3.75 11.39
CA HIS A 114 19.70 3.69 12.75
C HIS A 114 20.26 2.33 13.14
N TYR A 115 19.81 1.24 12.53
CA TYR A 115 20.31 -0.10 12.80
C TYR A 115 21.47 -0.43 11.86
N GLN A 116 22.56 -0.95 12.43
CA GLN A 116 23.68 -1.48 11.68
C GLN A 116 23.59 -3.00 11.61
N PRO A 117 23.40 -3.59 10.41
CA PRO A 117 23.37 -5.04 10.25
C PRO A 117 24.67 -5.71 10.68
N LEU A 118 24.56 -6.84 11.38
CA LEU A 118 25.72 -7.63 11.81
C LEU A 118 26.24 -8.47 10.64
N HIS A 119 25.34 -9.10 9.88
CA HIS A 119 25.65 -9.97 8.76
C HIS A 119 25.09 -9.41 7.45
N LYS A 120 25.89 -8.62 6.72
CA LYS A 120 25.51 -8.03 5.41
C LYS A 120 25.12 -9.06 4.35
N GLU A 121 25.60 -10.28 4.50
CA GLU A 121 25.32 -11.41 3.60
C GLU A 121 23.83 -11.79 3.63
N LEU A 122 23.14 -11.60 4.76
CA LEU A 122 21.70 -11.83 4.87
C LEU A 122 20.87 -10.87 4.00
N TYR A 123 21.43 -9.69 3.71
CA TYR A 123 20.79 -8.64 2.91
C TYR A 123 21.19 -8.74 1.44
N THR A 124 22.13 -9.63 1.11
CA THR A 124 22.57 -9.90 -0.25
C THR A 124 21.83 -11.14 -0.73
N MET A 125 20.88 -10.99 -1.65
CA MET A 125 20.00 -12.07 -2.09
C MET A 125 20.73 -13.08 -3.00
N ASN A 126 21.64 -13.87 -2.43
CA ASN A 126 22.41 -14.88 -3.14
C ASN A 126 21.94 -16.30 -2.76
N ALA A 127 21.21 -16.93 -3.67
CA ALA A 127 20.63 -18.26 -3.50
C ALA A 127 21.65 -19.33 -3.10
N SER A 128 22.89 -19.27 -3.59
CA SER A 128 23.93 -20.26 -3.27
C SER A 128 24.35 -20.24 -1.80
N ASN A 129 24.16 -19.12 -1.11
CA ASN A 129 24.65 -18.90 0.24
C ASN A 129 23.62 -19.30 1.30
N PHE A 130 22.32 -19.28 0.97
CA PHE A 130 21.26 -19.61 1.93
C PHE A 130 20.56 -20.93 1.65
N LEU A 131 20.47 -21.38 0.39
CA LEU A 131 19.82 -22.64 0.06
C LEU A 131 20.77 -23.83 0.16
N ALA A 132 20.25 -24.96 0.61
CA ALA A 132 20.96 -26.22 0.61
C ALA A 132 21.39 -26.58 -0.84
N PRO A 133 22.62 -27.05 -1.07
CA PRO A 133 23.08 -27.41 -2.41
C PRO A 133 22.22 -28.49 -3.09
N SER A 134 21.70 -29.43 -2.30
CA SER A 134 20.76 -30.47 -2.73
C SER A 134 19.46 -29.88 -3.26
N PHE A 135 18.91 -28.90 -2.54
CA PHE A 135 17.68 -28.19 -2.91
C PHE A 135 17.86 -27.34 -4.17
N LEU A 136 18.95 -26.57 -4.27
CA LEU A 136 19.29 -25.82 -5.48
C LEU A 136 19.43 -26.72 -6.71
N LYS A 137 20.10 -27.87 -6.54
CA LYS A 137 20.25 -28.85 -7.61
C LYS A 137 18.90 -29.41 -8.06
N ALA A 138 18.00 -29.71 -7.13
CA ALA A 138 16.66 -30.21 -7.46
C ALA A 138 15.83 -29.17 -8.24
N ILE A 139 15.88 -27.89 -7.85
CA ILE A 139 15.23 -26.80 -8.58
C ILE A 139 15.79 -26.66 -9.99
N ASN A 140 17.12 -26.66 -10.13
CA ASN A 140 17.78 -26.49 -11.43
C ASN A 140 17.51 -27.67 -12.37
N GLU A 141 17.40 -28.88 -11.84
CA GLU A 141 17.08 -30.08 -12.63
C GLU A 141 15.58 -30.18 -12.98
N ASN A 142 14.70 -29.57 -12.17
CA ASN A 142 13.25 -29.54 -12.33
C ASN A 142 12.62 -30.90 -12.70
N ARG A 143 13.12 -31.98 -12.07
CA ARG A 143 12.63 -33.35 -12.26
C ARG A 143 12.04 -33.87 -10.96
N GLU A 144 10.92 -34.58 -11.05
CA GLU A 144 10.24 -35.17 -9.91
C GLU A 144 11.15 -36.09 -9.10
N GLU A 145 11.98 -36.90 -9.77
CA GLU A 145 12.95 -37.77 -9.12
C GLU A 145 13.97 -37.00 -8.28
N SER A 146 14.38 -35.81 -8.72
CA SER A 146 15.34 -34.97 -8.01
C SER A 146 14.73 -34.41 -6.73
N PHE A 147 13.44 -34.05 -6.75
CA PHE A 147 12.68 -33.68 -5.56
C PHE A 147 12.46 -34.88 -4.62
N ARG A 148 12.10 -36.06 -5.16
CA ARG A 148 11.95 -37.30 -4.38
C ARG A 148 13.23 -37.72 -3.66
N ARG A 149 14.41 -37.36 -4.19
CA ARG A 149 15.71 -37.64 -3.54
C ARG A 149 16.00 -36.75 -2.34
N ILE A 150 15.47 -35.52 -2.30
CA ILE A 150 15.70 -34.57 -1.20
C ILE A 150 14.56 -34.57 -0.19
N MET A 151 13.39 -35.07 -0.58
CA MET A 151 12.19 -35.15 0.26
C MET A 151 12.10 -36.52 0.93
N THR A 152 11.67 -36.50 2.18
CA THR A 152 11.37 -37.68 2.99
C THR A 152 9.94 -37.56 3.49
N GLU A 153 9.19 -38.67 3.51
CA GLU A 153 7.79 -38.68 3.94
C GLU A 153 7.66 -39.40 5.29
N PRO A 154 7.85 -38.71 6.43
CA PRO A 154 7.72 -39.32 7.75
C PRO A 154 6.29 -39.75 8.09
N SER A 155 5.29 -39.18 7.42
CA SER A 155 3.87 -39.50 7.60
C SER A 155 3.13 -39.21 6.31
N GLN A 156 2.04 -39.93 6.06
CA GLN A 156 1.29 -39.81 4.81
C GLN A 156 0.90 -38.35 4.52
N GLY A 157 1.38 -37.81 3.41
CA GLY A 157 1.15 -36.43 2.98
C GLY A 157 2.02 -35.35 3.64
N VAL A 158 2.97 -35.72 4.51
CA VAL A 158 3.91 -34.78 5.15
C VAL A 158 5.29 -35.02 4.56
N PHE A 159 5.87 -33.99 3.95
CA PHE A 159 7.21 -34.06 3.35
C PHE A 159 8.21 -33.18 4.09
N THR A 160 9.36 -33.74 4.40
CA THR A 160 10.49 -33.07 5.04
C THR A 160 11.70 -33.05 4.11
N PHE A 161 12.35 -31.90 4.00
CA PHE A 161 13.55 -31.71 3.17
C PHE A 161 14.40 -30.58 3.74
N GLU A 162 15.69 -30.62 3.43
CA GLU A 162 16.63 -29.58 3.80
C GLU A 162 16.57 -28.44 2.77
N MET A 163 16.01 -27.30 3.17
CA MET A 163 15.92 -26.13 2.30
C MET A 163 17.05 -25.13 2.53
N LEU A 164 17.34 -24.83 3.81
CA LEU A 164 18.31 -23.81 4.20
C LEU A 164 19.61 -24.45 4.68
N GLN A 165 20.72 -23.75 4.46
CA GLN A 165 22.00 -24.16 5.02
C GLN A 165 22.02 -23.92 6.54
N PRO A 166 22.58 -24.85 7.36
CA PRO A 166 22.68 -24.66 8.81
C PRO A 166 23.41 -23.37 9.18
N HIS A 167 24.49 -23.03 8.47
CA HIS A 167 25.25 -21.80 8.69
C HIS A 167 24.39 -20.55 8.47
N PHE A 168 23.53 -20.54 7.46
CA PHE A 168 22.61 -19.43 7.24
C PHE A 168 21.62 -19.26 8.40
N CYS A 169 21.12 -20.38 8.96
CA CYS A 169 20.25 -20.34 10.14
C CYS A 169 20.96 -19.73 11.36
N GLU A 170 22.25 -20.06 11.57
CA GLU A 170 23.06 -19.46 12.65
C GLU A 170 23.21 -17.94 12.47
N LEU A 171 23.55 -17.49 11.26
CA LEU A 171 23.65 -16.07 10.93
C LEU A 171 22.32 -15.34 11.14
N LEU A 172 21.20 -15.98 10.77
CA LEU A 172 19.88 -15.41 10.95
C LEU A 172 19.53 -15.25 12.43
N LEU A 173 19.84 -16.27 13.25
CA LEU A 173 19.59 -16.23 14.69
C LEU A 173 20.44 -15.15 15.38
N SER A 174 21.73 -15.06 15.06
CA SER A 174 22.61 -14.03 15.64
C SER A 174 22.19 -12.61 15.24
N GLU A 175 21.73 -12.41 14.00
CA GLU A 175 21.20 -11.13 13.52
C GLU A 175 19.92 -10.74 14.28
N VAL A 176 19.01 -11.69 14.51
CA VAL A 176 17.78 -11.46 15.27
C VAL A 176 18.10 -11.08 16.72
N GLU A 177 18.99 -11.82 17.38
CA GLU A 177 19.42 -11.50 18.74
C GLU A 177 20.08 -10.11 18.84
N ASN A 178 20.91 -9.75 17.85
CA ASN A 178 21.54 -8.43 17.79
C ASN A 178 20.49 -7.32 17.59
N PHE A 179 19.52 -7.54 16.70
CA PHE A 179 18.43 -6.60 16.48
C PHE A 179 17.59 -6.42 17.75
N GLU A 180 17.26 -7.50 18.45
CA GLU A 180 16.55 -7.42 19.72
C GLU A 180 17.34 -6.60 20.74
N LYS A 181 18.65 -6.84 20.92
CA LYS A 181 19.49 -6.04 21.83
C LYS A 181 19.46 -4.54 21.46
N TRP A 182 19.64 -4.22 20.18
CA TRP A 182 19.59 -2.85 19.69
C TRP A 182 18.25 -2.17 19.98
N VAL A 183 17.13 -2.87 19.80
CA VAL A 183 15.79 -2.35 20.14
C VAL A 183 15.68 -2.02 21.63
N HIS A 184 16.14 -2.92 22.49
CA HIS A 184 16.07 -2.73 23.94
C HIS A 184 16.92 -1.53 24.38
N GLU A 185 18.12 -1.37 23.80
CA GLU A 185 19.03 -0.26 24.09
C GLU A 185 18.51 1.09 23.59
N THR A 186 17.98 1.13 22.37
CA THR A 186 17.47 2.37 21.75
C THR A 186 16.07 2.76 22.21
N LYS A 187 15.43 1.95 23.05
CA LYS A 187 14.01 2.08 23.45
C LYS A 187 13.08 2.23 22.24
N PHE A 188 13.46 1.62 21.12
CA PHE A 188 12.71 1.71 19.89
C PHE A 188 11.39 0.94 20.07
N ARG A 189 10.26 1.59 19.78
CA ARG A 189 8.95 0.92 19.87
C ARG A 189 8.76 0.01 18.67
N ILE A 190 9.02 -1.29 18.82
CA ILE A 190 8.66 -2.27 17.78
C ILE A 190 7.15 -2.22 17.56
N MET A 191 6.74 -1.94 16.32
CA MET A 191 5.34 -2.09 15.92
C MET A 191 4.98 -3.58 15.81
N ARG A 192 4.11 -4.05 16.72
CA ARG A 192 3.74 -5.46 16.90
C ARG A 192 3.08 -6.11 15.68
N GLN A 193 2.42 -5.33 14.82
CA GLN A 193 1.78 -5.81 13.58
C GLN A 193 2.73 -6.53 12.60
N ILE A 194 4.05 -6.36 12.73
CA ILE A 194 5.05 -7.05 11.89
C ILE A 194 5.41 -8.44 12.46
N TRP A 195 5.33 -8.63 13.78
CA TRP A 195 5.71 -9.90 14.44
C TRP A 195 4.61 -10.96 14.46
N CYS A 196 3.34 -10.57 14.32
CA CYS A 196 2.23 -11.54 14.29
C CYS A 196 2.25 -12.46 13.06
N CYS A 197 3.04 -12.16 12.01
CA CYS A 197 3.23 -13.10 10.89
C CYS A 197 4.27 -14.19 11.18
N PHE A 198 5.00 -14.13 12.31
CA PHE A 198 6.09 -15.05 12.63
C PHE A 198 5.84 -15.89 13.89
N ARG A 199 4.64 -15.86 14.47
CA ARG A 199 4.23 -16.69 15.59
C ARG A 199 2.97 -17.47 15.29
#